data_AF-A0A9D2K6H1-F1
#
_entry.id   AF-A0A9D2K6H1-F1
#
_cell.length_a   1.000
_cell.length_b   1.000
_cell.length_c   1.000
_cell.angle_alpha   90.00
_cell.angle_beta   90.00
_cell.angle_gamma   90.00
#
_symmetry.space_group_name_H-M   'P 1'
#
loop_
_entity.id
_entity.type
_entity.pdbx_description
1 polymer ?
#
loop_
_entity_poly.entity_id
_entity_poly.type
_entity_poly.pdbx_seq_one_letter_code
_entity_poly.pdbx_strand_id
1 'polypeptide(L)'
;MGKNQFTETEKKTLRSMFWRSGLTFSGFNVVKMEGNAFCATMAPALKELYHEEEERKKALKRHDGFFNTHAVPFAFIAGLTYAMEREKTEKGSVDDDTIENIKISLMGPTAGIGDAFFFNCFRIIAAGIGMGLAAQGNILGPILFLLIYGGSQMLARWYLLRAGYTMGTTFIDRVFSSGLLTALTKAASILGISMVGAMVATMVDVKLDWTITIGETSVVVLDILNSVMPGILSILLLFGLVALIKKGKKPITLVIGILVCSVALAAAGIF
;
A
#
# COMPACT_ATOMS: atom_id res chain seq x y z
N MET A 1 -16.95 -11.16 22.61
CA MET A 1 -15.72 -11.29 23.44
C MET A 1 -14.57 -11.55 22.48
N GLY A 2 -13.48 -10.78 22.54
CA GLY A 2 -12.37 -10.96 21.60
C GLY A 2 -11.73 -12.34 21.75
N LYS A 3 -11.38 -12.98 20.62
CA LYS A 3 -10.76 -14.31 20.57
C LYS A 3 -9.39 -14.26 21.29
N ASN A 4 -9.37 -14.56 22.58
CA ASN A 4 -8.14 -14.62 23.39
C ASN A 4 -7.39 -15.96 23.24
N GLN A 5 -7.96 -16.92 22.49
CA GLN A 5 -7.33 -18.20 22.21
C GLN A 5 -7.38 -18.50 20.71
N PHE A 6 -6.20 -18.60 20.10
CA PHE A 6 -6.04 -19.11 18.75
C PHE A 6 -6.12 -20.64 18.78
N THR A 7 -6.87 -21.24 17.87
CA THR A 7 -6.82 -22.66 17.55
C THR A 7 -5.43 -23.06 17.05
N GLU A 8 -5.09 -24.35 17.17
CA GLU A 8 -3.80 -24.86 16.68
C GLU A 8 -3.60 -24.63 15.18
N THR A 9 -4.68 -24.70 14.39
CA THR A 9 -4.67 -24.39 12.97
C THR A 9 -4.34 -22.92 12.71
N GLU A 10 -5.00 -21.98 13.40
CA GLU A 10 -4.72 -20.54 13.27
C GLU A 10 -3.27 -20.20 13.66
N LYS A 11 -2.74 -20.82 14.73
CA LYS A 11 -1.33 -20.62 15.12
C LYS A 11 -0.37 -21.07 14.03
N LYS A 12 -0.64 -22.22 13.39
CA LYS A 12 0.16 -22.76 12.30
C LYS A 12 0.10 -21.84 11.07
N THR A 13 -1.09 -21.37 10.71
CA THR A 13 -1.31 -20.46 9.59
C THR A 13 -0.64 -19.11 9.83
N LEU A 14 -0.85 -18.47 10.97
CA LEU A 14 -0.20 -17.20 11.33
C LEU A 14 1.34 -17.32 11.33
N ARG A 15 1.90 -18.44 11.79
CA ARG A 15 3.34 -18.69 11.70
C ARG A 15 3.81 -18.80 10.25
N SER A 16 3.06 -19.47 9.38
CA SER A 16 3.38 -19.55 7.95
C SER A 16 3.28 -18.16 7.28
N MET A 17 2.23 -17.41 7.58
CA MET A 17 2.04 -16.04 7.09
C MET A 17 3.18 -15.12 7.54
N PHE A 18 3.65 -15.23 8.78
CA PHE A 18 4.77 -14.43 9.29
C PHE A 18 6.07 -14.63 8.52
N TRP A 19 6.42 -15.87 8.21
CA TRP A 19 7.62 -16.14 7.41
C TRP A 19 7.46 -15.66 5.98
N ARG A 20 6.28 -15.85 5.39
CA ARG A 20 5.96 -15.36 4.03
C ARG A 20 5.92 -13.84 3.95
N SER A 21 5.47 -13.15 5.01
CA SER A 21 5.49 -11.69 5.08
C SER A 21 6.89 -11.10 5.27
N GLY A 22 7.94 -11.92 5.48
CA GLY A 22 9.33 -11.47 5.34
C GLY A 22 9.78 -11.30 3.90
N LEU A 23 9.02 -11.82 2.96
CA LEU A 23 9.30 -11.79 1.54
C LEU A 23 8.52 -10.65 0.85
N THR A 24 8.19 -9.56 1.57
CA THR A 24 7.37 -8.44 1.07
C THR A 24 7.84 -7.86 -0.28
N PHE A 25 9.15 -7.77 -0.49
CA PHE A 25 9.72 -7.28 -1.75
C PHE A 25 10.00 -8.39 -2.79
N SER A 26 9.64 -9.64 -2.49
CA SER A 26 9.82 -10.75 -3.42
C SER A 26 8.78 -10.67 -4.54
N GLY A 27 9.25 -10.59 -5.79
CA GLY A 27 8.35 -10.42 -6.94
C GLY A 27 7.79 -9.00 -7.08
N PHE A 28 8.46 -8.01 -6.48
CA PHE A 28 8.15 -6.60 -6.66
C PHE A 28 8.13 -6.23 -8.14
N ASN A 29 7.08 -5.54 -8.58
CA ASN A 29 6.97 -5.04 -9.95
C ASN A 29 6.24 -3.70 -9.98
N VAL A 30 6.51 -2.88 -10.99
CA VAL A 30 5.98 -1.50 -11.06
C VAL A 30 4.45 -1.46 -11.22
N VAL A 31 3.82 -2.56 -11.65
CA VAL A 31 2.38 -2.64 -11.89
C VAL A 31 1.59 -2.94 -10.62
N LYS A 32 2.12 -3.80 -9.74
CA LYS A 32 1.44 -4.31 -8.54
C LYS A 32 2.16 -4.00 -7.23
N MET A 33 3.38 -3.47 -7.30
CA MET A 33 4.29 -3.27 -6.18
C MET A 33 4.46 -4.57 -5.39
N GLU A 34 3.93 -4.65 -4.17
CA GLU A 34 4.04 -5.77 -3.23
C GLU A 34 2.88 -6.78 -3.35
N GLY A 35 1.95 -6.59 -4.31
CA GLY A 35 0.76 -7.42 -4.48
C GLY A 35 1.04 -8.93 -4.56
N ASN A 36 2.07 -9.33 -5.30
CA ASN A 36 2.48 -10.73 -5.42
C ASN A 36 2.88 -11.32 -4.06
N ALA A 37 3.63 -10.55 -3.26
CA ALA A 37 4.06 -10.97 -1.93
C ALA A 37 2.88 -10.98 -0.94
N PHE A 38 1.93 -10.06 -1.09
CA PHE A 38 0.68 -10.05 -0.31
C PHE A 38 -0.14 -11.31 -0.58
N CYS A 39 -0.35 -11.66 -1.85
CA CYS A 39 -1.02 -12.90 -2.24
C CYS A 39 -0.28 -14.13 -1.70
N ALA A 40 1.04 -14.18 -1.83
CA ALA A 40 1.86 -15.28 -1.29
C ALA A 40 1.78 -15.40 0.24
N THR A 41 1.66 -14.27 0.94
CA THR A 41 1.47 -14.20 2.40
C THR A 41 0.08 -14.71 2.80
N MET A 42 -0.96 -14.39 2.03
CA MET A 42 -2.34 -14.83 2.26
C MET A 42 -2.59 -16.29 1.87
N ALA A 43 -1.79 -16.88 0.98
CA ALA A 43 -1.97 -18.25 0.48
C ALA A 43 -2.25 -19.33 1.55
N PRO A 44 -1.52 -19.44 2.68
CA PRO A 44 -1.85 -20.42 3.72
C PRO A 44 -3.21 -20.17 4.39
N ALA A 45 -3.59 -18.90 4.60
CA ALA A 45 -4.89 -18.54 5.16
C ALA A 45 -6.04 -18.90 4.21
N LEU A 46 -5.90 -18.58 2.92
CA LEU A 46 -6.92 -18.92 1.93
C LEU A 46 -7.05 -20.43 1.72
N LYS A 47 -5.95 -21.19 1.85
CA LYS A 47 -5.97 -22.66 1.79
C LYS A 47 -6.69 -23.27 2.99
N GLU A 48 -6.60 -22.64 4.16
CA GLU A 48 -7.33 -23.05 5.36
C GLU A 48 -8.84 -22.78 5.22
N LEU A 49 -9.20 -21.60 4.70
CA LEU A 49 -10.59 -21.13 4.68
C LEU A 49 -11.41 -21.64 3.49
N TYR A 50 -10.79 -21.77 2.31
CA TYR A 50 -11.47 -22.18 1.08
C TYR A 50 -11.05 -23.60 0.69
N HIS A 51 -11.98 -24.55 0.86
CA HIS A 51 -11.77 -25.95 0.50
C HIS A 51 -12.00 -26.20 -1.00
N GLU A 52 -12.92 -25.46 -1.62
CA GLU A 52 -13.18 -25.51 -3.06
C GLU A 52 -12.10 -24.79 -3.86
N GLU A 53 -11.59 -25.44 -4.91
CA GLU A 53 -10.47 -24.93 -5.69
C GLU A 53 -10.81 -23.63 -6.42
N GLU A 54 -12.02 -23.53 -6.97
CA GLU A 54 -12.46 -22.38 -7.74
C GLU A 54 -12.66 -21.14 -6.87
N GLU A 55 -13.19 -21.30 -5.64
CA GLU A 55 -13.31 -20.19 -4.70
C GLU A 55 -11.93 -19.71 -4.21
N ARG A 56 -11.02 -20.66 -3.95
CA ARG A 56 -9.65 -20.34 -3.57
C ARG A 56 -8.91 -19.57 -4.68
N LYS A 57 -9.08 -19.94 -5.95
CA LYS A 57 -8.52 -19.20 -7.10
C LYS A 57 -9.05 -17.77 -7.16
N LYS A 58 -10.36 -17.57 -6.96
CA LYS A 58 -10.97 -16.23 -6.93
C LYS A 58 -10.40 -15.38 -5.79
N ALA A 59 -10.27 -15.94 -4.59
CA ALA A 59 -9.69 -15.25 -3.44
C ALA A 59 -8.21 -14.89 -3.65
N LEU A 60 -7.41 -15.80 -4.20
CA LEU A 60 -6.01 -15.53 -4.55
C LEU A 60 -5.90 -14.39 -5.57
N LYS A 61 -6.77 -14.38 -6.60
CA LYS A 61 -6.78 -13.32 -7.62
C LYS A 61 -7.15 -11.96 -7.04
N ARG A 62 -8.07 -11.89 -6.07
CA ARG A 62 -8.42 -10.65 -5.36
C ARG A 62 -7.22 -10.08 -4.59
N HIS A 63 -6.45 -10.95 -3.93
CA HIS A 63 -5.28 -10.50 -3.16
C HIS A 63 -4.00 -10.30 -3.98
N ASP A 64 -4.03 -10.56 -5.28
CA ASP A 64 -2.95 -10.32 -6.25
C ASP A 64 -3.09 -8.96 -6.98
N GLY A 65 -3.91 -8.07 -6.42
CA GLY A 65 -4.06 -6.68 -6.87
C GLY A 65 -2.88 -5.79 -6.45
N PHE A 66 -2.95 -4.52 -6.83
CA PHE A 66 -1.97 -3.51 -6.39
C PHE A 66 -1.99 -3.42 -4.86
N PHE A 67 -0.82 -3.53 -4.23
CA PHE A 67 -0.65 -3.38 -2.80
C PHE A 67 0.72 -2.77 -2.51
N ASN A 68 0.77 -1.72 -1.70
CA ASN A 68 2.04 -1.09 -1.34
C ASN A 68 1.98 -0.46 0.05
N THR A 69 2.84 -0.90 0.96
CA THR A 69 3.04 -0.29 2.29
C THR A 69 4.40 -0.68 2.84
N HIS A 70 4.85 -0.04 3.92
CA HIS A 70 6.04 -0.49 4.62
C HIS A 70 5.92 -1.96 5.11
N ALA A 71 7.03 -2.72 5.06
CA ALA A 71 7.08 -4.16 5.35
C ALA A 71 6.64 -4.55 6.78
N VAL A 72 6.71 -3.63 7.74
CA VAL A 72 6.24 -3.88 9.12
C VAL A 72 4.71 -3.82 9.21
N PRO A 73 4.04 -2.71 8.85
CA PRO A 73 2.58 -2.66 8.75
C PRO A 73 1.95 -3.60 7.71
N PHE A 74 2.69 -4.02 6.68
CA PHE A 74 2.26 -5.07 5.75
C PHE A 74 1.71 -6.30 6.50
N ALA A 75 2.42 -6.74 7.54
CA ALA A 75 2.04 -7.90 8.34
C ALA A 75 0.73 -7.66 9.11
N PHE A 76 0.49 -6.44 9.58
CA PHE A 76 -0.78 -6.05 10.23
C PHE A 76 -1.95 -6.20 9.27
N ILE A 77 -1.84 -5.62 8.07
CA ILE A 77 -2.92 -5.66 7.07
C ILE A 77 -3.17 -7.09 6.60
N ALA A 78 -2.13 -7.92 6.45
CA ALA A 78 -2.31 -9.34 6.14
C ALA A 78 -3.08 -10.09 7.25
N GLY A 79 -2.78 -9.83 8.52
CA GLY A 79 -3.50 -10.42 9.65
C GLY A 79 -4.97 -9.99 9.71
N LEU A 80 -5.23 -8.68 9.49
CA LEU A 80 -6.58 -8.14 9.40
C LEU A 80 -7.37 -8.76 8.24
N THR A 81 -6.73 -8.92 7.08
CA THR A 81 -7.34 -9.53 5.89
C THR A 81 -7.70 -10.98 6.15
N TYR A 82 -6.85 -11.75 6.83
CA TYR A 82 -7.17 -13.12 7.22
C TYR A 82 -8.41 -13.19 8.13
N ALA A 83 -8.55 -12.28 9.09
CA ALA A 83 -9.75 -12.21 9.92
C ALA A 83 -11.02 -11.89 9.09
N MET A 84 -10.93 -10.96 8.15
CA MET A 84 -12.06 -10.61 7.28
C MET A 84 -12.46 -11.75 6.32
N GLU A 85 -11.48 -12.43 5.71
CA GLU A 85 -11.73 -13.60 4.86
C GLU A 85 -12.40 -14.73 5.65
N ARG A 86 -12.00 -14.92 6.91
CA ARG A 86 -12.62 -15.92 7.79
C ARG A 86 -14.07 -15.57 8.09
N GLU A 87 -14.35 -14.33 8.45
CA GLU A 87 -15.70 -13.85 8.74
C GLU A 87 -16.63 -13.95 7.52
N LYS A 88 -16.08 -13.71 6.32
CA LYS A 88 -16.78 -13.98 5.07
C LYS A 88 -17.13 -15.47 4.93
N THR A 89 -16.18 -16.38 5.14
CA THR A 89 -16.45 -17.83 4.97
C THR A 89 -17.33 -18.43 6.06
N GLU A 90 -17.21 -17.97 7.30
CA GLU A 90 -17.93 -18.55 8.46
C GLU A 90 -19.31 -17.92 8.67
N LYS A 91 -19.45 -16.60 8.47
CA LYS A 91 -20.68 -15.86 8.78
C LYS A 91 -21.31 -15.16 7.57
N GLY A 92 -20.61 -15.07 6.44
CA GLY A 92 -21.10 -14.36 5.25
C GLY A 92 -21.30 -12.86 5.48
N SER A 93 -20.71 -12.29 6.53
CA SER A 93 -20.94 -10.91 6.95
C SER A 93 -20.14 -9.91 6.12
N VAL A 94 -18.95 -10.27 5.65
CA VAL A 94 -18.06 -9.39 4.89
C VAL A 94 -18.09 -9.76 3.40
N ASP A 95 -18.23 -8.78 2.52
CA ASP A 95 -18.13 -8.95 1.06
C ASP A 95 -16.71 -8.66 0.52
N ASP A 96 -16.47 -9.06 -0.73
CA ASP A 96 -15.16 -8.91 -1.37
C ASP A 96 -14.71 -7.45 -1.48
N ASP A 97 -15.65 -6.55 -1.77
CA ASP A 97 -15.37 -5.13 -1.95
C ASP A 97 -14.98 -4.47 -0.62
N THR A 98 -15.60 -4.85 0.50
CA THR A 98 -15.20 -4.35 1.82
C THR A 98 -13.79 -4.76 2.18
N ILE A 99 -13.40 -6.02 1.90
CA ILE A 99 -12.04 -6.52 2.15
C ILE A 99 -11.02 -5.69 1.37
N GLU A 100 -11.28 -5.46 0.08
CA GLU A 100 -10.36 -4.73 -0.79
C GLU A 100 -10.29 -3.23 -0.44
N ASN A 101 -11.44 -2.59 -0.17
CA ASN A 101 -11.49 -1.19 0.22
C ASN A 101 -10.77 -0.93 1.55
N ILE A 102 -10.91 -1.82 2.53
CA ILE A 102 -10.18 -1.70 3.81
C ILE A 102 -8.67 -1.82 3.54
N LYS A 103 -8.23 -2.80 2.74
CA LYS A 103 -6.81 -2.91 2.37
C LYS A 103 -6.30 -1.62 1.71
N ILE A 104 -6.98 -1.13 0.68
CA ILE A 104 -6.60 0.10 -0.05
C ILE A 104 -6.54 1.30 0.89
N SER A 105 -7.54 1.45 1.76
CA SER A 105 -7.61 2.58 2.69
C SER A 105 -6.48 2.58 3.72
N LEU A 106 -5.95 1.40 4.05
CA LEU A 106 -4.87 1.25 5.04
C LEU A 106 -3.49 1.37 4.41
N MET A 107 -3.28 0.91 3.17
CA MET A 107 -1.98 0.92 2.48
C MET A 107 -1.23 2.24 2.68
N GLY A 108 -1.93 3.34 2.46
CA GLY A 108 -1.33 4.65 2.43
C GLY A 108 -0.96 5.25 3.80
N PRO A 109 -1.89 5.34 4.78
CA PRO A 109 -1.55 5.76 6.14
C PRO A 109 -0.48 4.88 6.78
N THR A 110 -0.52 3.56 6.55
CA THR A 110 0.49 2.65 7.09
C THR A 110 1.83 2.77 6.39
N ALA A 111 1.86 3.08 5.09
CA ALA A 111 3.10 3.41 4.37
C ALA A 111 3.76 4.65 4.98
N GLY A 112 3.00 5.75 5.11
CA GLY A 112 3.53 7.00 5.65
C GLY A 112 4.11 6.87 7.07
N ILE A 113 3.37 6.22 7.97
CA ILE A 113 3.84 5.96 9.35
C ILE A 113 5.04 5.01 9.35
N GLY A 114 4.96 3.94 8.58
CA GLY A 114 6.00 2.93 8.50
C GLY A 114 7.32 3.50 8.00
N ASP A 115 7.30 4.26 6.92
CA ASP A 115 8.50 4.85 6.32
C ASP A 115 9.11 5.93 7.22
N ALA A 116 8.27 6.82 7.77
CA ALA A 116 8.74 7.87 8.69
C ALA A 116 9.39 7.28 9.95
N PHE A 117 8.78 6.25 10.55
CA PHE A 117 9.30 5.66 11.77
C PHE A 117 10.46 4.70 11.50
N PHE A 118 10.28 3.67 10.68
CA PHE A 118 11.27 2.62 10.51
C PHE A 118 12.42 3.03 9.59
N PHE A 119 12.18 3.71 8.46
CA PHE A 119 13.27 4.08 7.55
C PHE A 119 13.98 5.37 7.94
N ASN A 120 13.25 6.39 8.38
CA ASN A 120 13.81 7.72 8.62
C ASN A 120 14.24 7.94 10.06
N CYS A 121 13.50 7.45 11.06
CA CYS A 121 13.87 7.65 12.45
C CYS A 121 14.72 6.48 12.99
N PHE A 122 14.11 5.31 13.09
CA PHE A 122 14.67 4.19 13.84
C PHE A 122 15.92 3.60 13.17
N ARG A 123 15.94 3.49 11.83
CA ARG A 123 17.14 3.07 11.08
C ARG A 123 18.33 4.00 11.32
N ILE A 124 18.11 5.31 11.31
CA ILE A 124 19.19 6.31 11.47
C ILE A 124 19.77 6.22 12.88
N ILE A 125 18.91 6.10 13.90
CA ILE A 125 19.36 5.92 15.30
C ILE A 125 20.18 4.62 15.43
N ALA A 126 19.66 3.49 14.93
CA ALA A 126 20.35 2.21 14.98
C ALA A 126 21.70 2.26 14.24
N ALA A 127 21.73 2.89 13.06
CA ALA A 127 22.95 3.08 12.27
C ALA A 127 23.95 3.98 13.00
N GLY A 128 23.51 5.06 13.64
CA GLY A 128 24.36 5.94 14.45
C GLY A 128 25.07 5.20 15.58
N ILE A 129 24.33 4.37 16.32
CA ILE A 129 24.89 3.52 17.38
C ILE A 129 25.90 2.52 16.81
N GLY A 130 25.53 1.84 15.71
CA GLY A 130 26.40 0.86 15.05
C GLY A 130 27.68 1.48 14.48
N MET A 131 27.58 2.64 13.83
CA MET A 131 28.72 3.39 13.28
C MET A 131 29.67 3.87 14.39
N GLY A 132 29.14 4.36 15.52
CA GLY A 132 29.97 4.81 16.64
C GLY A 132 30.88 3.71 17.20
N LEU A 133 30.38 2.47 17.28
CA LEU A 133 31.15 1.31 17.71
C LEU A 133 32.08 0.78 16.61
N ALA A 134 31.62 0.77 15.35
CA ALA A 134 32.41 0.32 14.22
C ALA A 134 33.62 1.23 13.96
N ALA A 135 33.48 2.55 14.19
CA ALA A 135 34.57 3.52 14.07
C ALA A 135 35.76 3.23 15.02
N GLN A 136 35.52 2.50 16.11
CA GLN A 136 36.55 2.05 17.05
C GLN A 136 37.14 0.68 16.68
N GLY A 137 36.81 0.14 15.50
CA GLY A 137 37.25 -1.19 15.06
C GLY A 137 36.48 -2.36 15.69
N ASN A 138 35.35 -2.10 16.38
CA ASN A 138 34.60 -3.14 17.07
C ASN A 138 33.56 -3.80 16.15
N ILE A 139 33.69 -5.12 15.94
CA ILE A 139 32.76 -5.94 15.13
C ILE A 139 31.34 -6.00 15.71
N LEU A 140 31.16 -5.63 16.98
CA LEU A 140 29.83 -5.52 17.58
C LEU A 140 28.98 -4.40 16.95
N GLY A 141 29.58 -3.40 16.30
CA GLY A 141 28.83 -2.32 15.64
C GLY A 141 27.84 -2.84 14.58
N PRO A 142 28.28 -3.57 13.56
CA PRO A 142 27.40 -4.21 12.57
C PRO A 142 26.40 -5.22 13.17
N ILE A 143 26.82 -6.00 14.18
CA ILE A 143 25.96 -7.01 14.82
C ILE A 143 24.81 -6.32 15.58
N LEU A 144 25.11 -5.27 16.34
CA LEU A 144 24.11 -4.49 17.07
C LEU A 144 23.16 -3.78 16.11
N PHE A 145 23.65 -3.26 14.98
CA PHE A 145 22.77 -2.71 13.95
C PHE A 145 21.76 -3.76 13.46
N LEU A 146 22.22 -4.98 13.14
CA LEU A 146 21.35 -6.05 12.69
C LEU A 146 20.32 -6.44 13.75
N LEU A 147 20.71 -6.54 15.02
CA LEU A 147 19.81 -6.89 16.12
C LEU A 147 18.80 -5.78 16.43
N ILE A 148 19.25 -4.54 16.55
CA ILE A 148 18.40 -3.40 16.88
C ILE A 148 17.44 -3.13 15.72
N TYR A 149 17.96 -3.03 14.49
CA TYR A 149 17.14 -2.69 13.34
C TYR A 149 16.36 -3.90 12.81
N GLY A 150 17.04 -4.98 12.45
CA GLY A 150 16.42 -6.18 11.87
C GLY A 150 15.60 -6.97 12.90
N GLY A 151 16.14 -7.16 14.11
CA GLY A 151 15.47 -7.91 15.16
C GLY A 151 14.17 -7.24 15.62
N SER A 152 14.19 -5.93 15.86
CA SER A 152 12.96 -5.21 16.25
C SER A 152 11.89 -5.22 15.17
N GLN A 153 12.25 -5.10 13.88
CA GLN A 153 11.28 -5.22 12.79
C GLN A 153 10.68 -6.62 12.68
N MET A 154 11.49 -7.66 12.91
CA MET A 154 11.01 -9.03 12.94
C MET A 154 10.00 -9.24 14.08
N LEU A 155 10.30 -8.72 15.28
CA LEU A 155 9.38 -8.76 16.43
C LEU A 155 8.11 -7.94 16.16
N ALA A 156 8.25 -6.74 15.61
CA ALA A 156 7.14 -5.86 15.28
C ALA A 156 6.20 -6.51 14.27
N ARG A 157 6.73 -7.13 13.20
CA ARG A 157 5.92 -7.88 12.22
C ARG A 157 5.14 -9.02 12.85
N TRP A 158 5.75 -9.78 13.75
CA TRP A 158 5.07 -10.88 14.44
C TRP A 158 3.92 -10.39 15.32
N TYR A 159 4.19 -9.36 16.13
CA TYR A 159 3.20 -8.78 17.01
C TYR A 159 2.05 -8.15 16.20
N LEU A 160 2.38 -7.38 15.17
CA LEU A 160 1.41 -6.71 14.31
C LEU A 160 0.56 -7.67 13.50
N LEU A 161 1.12 -8.79 13.01
CA LEU A 161 0.34 -9.83 12.34
C LEU A 161 -0.75 -10.40 13.25
N ARG A 162 -0.36 -10.77 14.48
CA ARG A 162 -1.28 -11.30 15.48
C ARG A 162 -2.30 -10.25 15.92
N ALA A 163 -1.83 -9.03 16.16
CA ALA A 163 -2.70 -7.90 16.51
C ALA A 163 -3.72 -7.64 15.40
N GLY A 164 -3.31 -7.64 14.13
CA GLY A 164 -4.20 -7.48 12.98
C GLY A 164 -5.28 -8.56 12.94
N TYR A 165 -4.91 -9.82 13.17
CA TYR A 165 -5.87 -10.92 13.21
C TYR A 165 -6.85 -10.81 14.40
N THR A 166 -6.36 -10.62 15.62
CA THR A 166 -7.22 -10.50 16.82
C THR A 166 -8.09 -9.25 16.80
N MET A 167 -7.54 -8.12 16.35
CA MET A 167 -8.29 -6.89 16.18
C MET A 167 -9.35 -7.10 15.10
N GLY A 168 -9.00 -7.69 13.95
CA GLY A 168 -9.95 -7.99 12.89
C GLY A 168 -11.14 -8.79 13.39
N THR A 169 -10.93 -9.92 14.06
CA THR A 169 -12.04 -10.74 14.57
C THR A 169 -12.90 -9.99 15.60
N THR A 170 -12.27 -9.25 16.52
CA THR A 170 -12.99 -8.55 17.61
C THR A 170 -13.72 -7.29 17.11
N PHE A 171 -13.12 -6.60 16.15
CA PHE A 171 -13.63 -5.38 15.56
C PHE A 171 -14.80 -5.69 14.62
N ILE A 172 -14.68 -6.73 13.80
CA ILE A 172 -15.76 -7.24 12.95
C ILE A 172 -16.97 -7.63 13.82
N ASP A 173 -16.79 -8.44 14.87
CA ASP A 173 -17.88 -8.82 15.77
C ASP A 173 -18.63 -7.61 16.38
N ARG A 174 -17.93 -6.50 16.67
CA ARG A 174 -18.53 -5.26 17.23
C ARG A 174 -19.16 -4.37 16.17
N VAL A 175 -18.54 -4.26 14.99
CA VAL A 175 -19.00 -3.38 13.90
C VAL A 175 -20.24 -3.96 13.22
N PHE A 176 -20.32 -5.29 13.13
CA PHE A 176 -21.48 -5.98 12.54
C PHE A 176 -22.68 -6.09 13.48
N SER A 177 -22.46 -6.24 14.78
CA SER A 177 -23.56 -6.24 15.78
C SER A 177 -24.20 -4.86 16.00
N SER A 178 -23.53 -3.78 15.58
CA SER A 178 -23.98 -2.39 15.78
C SER A 178 -24.46 -1.70 14.49
N GLY A 179 -24.44 -2.38 13.34
CA GLY A 179 -24.82 -1.79 12.04
C GLY A 179 -23.83 -0.73 11.51
N LEU A 180 -22.65 -0.62 12.13
CA LEU A 180 -21.61 0.36 11.80
C LEU A 180 -20.78 0.01 10.56
N LEU A 181 -20.99 -1.16 9.95
CA LEU A 181 -20.24 -1.58 8.77
C LEU A 181 -20.36 -0.58 7.63
N THR A 182 -21.57 -0.10 7.33
CA THR A 182 -21.81 0.88 6.27
C THR A 182 -21.08 2.19 6.54
N ALA A 183 -21.04 2.64 7.80
CA ALA A 183 -20.30 3.84 8.20
C ALA A 183 -18.79 3.64 8.07
N LEU A 184 -18.28 2.46 8.41
CA LEU A 184 -16.88 2.12 8.30
C LEU A 184 -16.42 1.97 6.84
N THR A 185 -17.14 1.22 6.02
CA THR A 185 -16.85 1.08 4.59
C THR A 185 -16.90 2.44 3.90
N LYS A 186 -17.84 3.29 4.30
CA LYS A 186 -17.90 4.69 3.83
C LYS A 186 -16.69 5.49 4.29
N ALA A 187 -16.26 5.36 5.55
CA ALA A 187 -15.06 6.04 6.06
C ALA A 187 -13.78 5.56 5.36
N ALA A 188 -13.62 4.25 5.17
CA ALA A 188 -12.51 3.64 4.43
C ALA A 188 -12.49 4.11 2.97
N SER A 189 -13.66 4.19 2.31
CA SER A 189 -13.78 4.70 0.94
C SER A 189 -13.42 6.19 0.85
N ILE A 190 -13.87 7.01 1.80
CA ILE A 190 -13.53 8.43 1.88
C ILE A 190 -12.03 8.61 2.07
N LEU A 191 -11.41 7.86 2.98
CA LEU A 191 -9.97 7.88 3.20
C LEU A 191 -9.21 7.43 1.95
N GLY A 192 -9.63 6.34 1.31
CA GLY A 192 -9.00 5.82 0.09
C GLY A 192 -9.03 6.83 -1.06
N ILE A 193 -10.19 7.41 -1.34
CA ILE A 193 -10.34 8.41 -2.42
C ILE A 193 -9.58 9.70 -2.10
N SER A 194 -9.61 10.15 -0.84
CA SER A 194 -8.88 11.35 -0.41
C SER A 194 -7.37 11.15 -0.56
N MET A 195 -6.88 9.96 -0.24
CA MET A 195 -5.47 9.61 -0.39
C MET A 195 -5.03 9.53 -1.85
N VAL A 196 -5.82 8.90 -2.72
CA VAL A 196 -5.53 8.89 -4.17
C VAL A 196 -5.45 10.32 -4.71
N GLY A 197 -6.35 11.21 -4.27
CA GLY A 197 -6.29 12.63 -4.63
C GLY A 197 -5.00 13.31 -4.16
N ALA A 198 -4.62 13.11 -2.89
CA ALA A 198 -3.38 13.68 -2.33
C ALA A 198 -2.12 13.15 -3.04
N MET A 199 -2.09 11.85 -3.38
CA MET A 199 -0.96 11.26 -4.11
C MET A 199 -0.81 11.83 -5.52
N VAL A 200 -1.92 12.08 -6.22
CA VAL A 200 -1.85 12.70 -7.54
C VAL A 200 -1.31 14.13 -7.42
N ALA A 201 -1.76 14.89 -6.42
CA ALA A 201 -1.30 16.26 -6.20
C ALA A 201 0.20 16.37 -5.87
N THR A 202 0.79 15.37 -5.23
CA THR A 202 2.20 15.41 -4.79
C THR A 202 3.17 14.66 -5.69
N MET A 203 2.72 13.62 -6.41
CA MET A 203 3.59 12.70 -7.15
C MET A 203 3.50 12.84 -8.67
N VAL A 204 2.48 13.52 -9.20
CA VAL A 204 2.31 13.75 -10.65
C VAL A 204 2.71 15.18 -10.97
N ASP A 205 3.91 15.35 -11.52
CA ASP A 205 4.43 16.64 -11.98
C ASP A 205 4.40 16.69 -13.51
N VAL A 206 3.62 17.63 -14.06
CA VAL A 206 3.54 17.91 -15.50
C VAL A 206 4.12 19.30 -15.70
N LYS A 207 5.41 19.35 -16.06
CA LYS A 207 6.12 20.59 -16.35
C LYS A 207 5.64 21.17 -17.68
N LEU A 208 5.80 22.46 -17.93
CA LEU A 208 5.44 23.06 -19.21
C LEU A 208 6.29 24.31 -19.36
N ASP A 209 7.33 24.22 -20.18
CA ASP A 209 8.34 25.27 -20.34
C ASP A 209 7.96 26.26 -21.45
N TRP A 210 6.70 26.22 -21.88
CA TRP A 210 6.19 27.13 -22.90
C TRP A 210 6.15 28.58 -22.37
N THR A 211 6.99 29.42 -22.97
CA THR A 211 7.08 30.85 -22.68
C THR A 211 6.49 31.68 -23.81
N ILE A 212 5.68 32.68 -23.45
CA ILE A 212 5.17 33.69 -24.37
C ILE A 212 5.91 34.99 -24.04
N THR A 213 6.66 35.52 -25.01
CA THR A 213 7.37 36.79 -24.87
C THR A 213 6.51 37.92 -25.46
N ILE A 214 6.16 38.91 -24.63
CA ILE A 214 5.48 40.13 -25.08
C ILE A 214 6.36 41.32 -24.64
N GLY A 215 7.10 41.91 -25.57
CA GLY A 215 8.06 42.98 -25.27
C GLY A 215 9.29 42.46 -24.50
N GLU A 216 9.65 43.08 -23.38
CA GLU A 216 10.75 42.66 -22.49
C GLU A 216 10.33 41.63 -21.43
N THR A 217 9.04 41.29 -21.34
CA THR A 217 8.52 40.40 -20.31
C THR A 217 8.30 38.99 -20.87
N SER A 218 8.98 38.00 -20.30
CA SER A 218 8.70 36.59 -20.52
C SER A 218 7.66 36.09 -19.53
N VAL A 219 6.57 35.49 -20.03
CA VAL A 219 5.54 34.87 -19.19
C VAL A 219 5.51 33.37 -19.47
N VAL A 220 5.73 32.57 -18.43
CA VAL A 220 5.62 31.12 -18.50
C VAL A 220 4.13 30.75 -18.42
N VAL A 221 3.63 30.02 -19.42
CA VAL A 221 2.20 29.64 -19.49
C VAL A 221 1.80 28.77 -18.30
N LEU A 222 2.72 27.94 -17.80
CA LEU A 222 2.51 27.13 -16.60
C LEU A 222 2.22 27.97 -15.36
N ASP A 223 2.87 29.12 -15.19
CA ASP A 223 2.69 29.98 -14.01
C ASP A 223 1.31 30.63 -14.00
N ILE A 224 0.77 30.99 -15.17
CA ILE A 224 -0.61 31.47 -15.30
C ILE A 224 -1.59 30.39 -14.88
N LEU A 225 -1.40 29.15 -15.37
CA LEU A 225 -2.26 28.02 -15.03
C LEU A 225 -2.18 27.66 -13.54
N ASN A 226 -0.97 27.64 -12.98
CA ASN A 226 -0.75 27.37 -11.56
C ASN A 226 -1.25 28.50 -10.65
N SER A 227 -1.31 29.75 -11.13
CA SER A 227 -1.90 30.86 -10.39
C SER A 227 -3.42 30.71 -10.23
N VAL A 228 -4.10 29.99 -11.12
CA VAL A 228 -5.52 29.65 -10.95
C VAL A 228 -5.68 28.44 -10.04
N MET A 229 -4.91 27.37 -10.29
CA MET A 229 -4.88 26.18 -9.43
C MET A 229 -3.54 25.43 -9.63
N PRO A 230 -2.75 25.23 -8.56
CA PRO A 230 -1.53 24.44 -8.63
C PRO A 230 -1.80 23.01 -9.11
N GLY A 231 -1.09 22.56 -10.13
CA GLY A 231 -1.20 21.17 -10.62
C GLY A 231 -2.46 20.88 -11.45
N ILE A 232 -3.11 21.92 -12.01
CA ILE A 232 -4.31 21.76 -12.86
C ILE A 232 -4.06 20.81 -14.05
N LEU A 233 -2.86 20.85 -14.64
CA LEU A 233 -2.45 19.95 -15.71
C LEU A 233 -2.36 18.49 -15.26
N SER A 234 -1.81 18.23 -14.07
CA SER A 234 -1.74 16.90 -13.46
C SER A 234 -3.14 16.31 -13.20
N ILE A 235 -4.07 17.16 -12.76
CA ILE A 235 -5.48 16.79 -12.54
C ILE A 235 -6.19 16.49 -13.88
N LEU A 236 -5.99 17.34 -14.89
CA LEU A 236 -6.56 17.13 -16.23
C LEU A 236 -6.04 15.83 -16.86
N LEU A 237 -4.75 15.55 -16.70
CA LEU A 237 -4.15 14.29 -17.14
C LEU A 237 -4.77 13.10 -16.41
N LEU A 238 -4.91 13.15 -15.09
CA LEU A 238 -5.56 12.10 -14.30
C LEU A 238 -6.97 11.80 -14.83
N PHE A 239 -7.84 12.81 -14.90
CA PHE A 239 -9.23 12.61 -15.32
C PHE A 239 -9.33 12.19 -16.79
N GLY A 240 -8.45 12.70 -17.66
CA GLY A 240 -8.34 12.26 -19.05
C GLY A 240 -8.01 10.77 -19.17
N LEU A 241 -7.02 10.30 -18.40
CA LEU A 241 -6.63 8.89 -18.38
C LEU A 241 -7.73 8.00 -17.79
N VAL A 242 -8.36 8.43 -16.69
CA VAL A 242 -9.49 7.70 -16.09
C VAL A 242 -10.65 7.58 -17.08
N ALA A 243 -10.97 8.64 -17.83
CA ALA A 243 -12.01 8.60 -18.86
C ALA A 243 -11.67 7.64 -20.00
N LEU A 244 -10.40 7.58 -20.43
CA LEU A 244 -9.94 6.66 -21.47
C LEU A 244 -9.95 5.19 -21.01
N ILE A 245 -9.59 4.93 -19.75
CA ILE A 245 -9.68 3.60 -19.14
C ILE A 245 -11.15 3.17 -19.05
N LYS A 246 -12.06 4.05 -18.63
CA LYS A 246 -13.51 3.77 -18.62
C LYS A 246 -14.07 3.46 -20.01
N LYS A 247 -13.46 4.00 -21.07
CA LYS A 247 -13.76 3.64 -22.48
C LYS A 247 -13.10 2.33 -22.95
N GLY A 248 -12.48 1.58 -22.06
CA GLY A 248 -11.87 0.28 -22.35
C GLY A 248 -10.47 0.33 -22.97
N LYS A 249 -9.79 1.48 -22.96
CA LYS A 249 -8.40 1.57 -23.43
C LYS A 249 -7.48 0.85 -22.44
N LYS A 250 -6.57 0.03 -22.97
CA LYS A 250 -5.60 -0.71 -22.16
C LYS A 250 -4.60 0.26 -21.49
N PRO A 251 -4.29 0.09 -20.19
CA PRO A 251 -3.32 0.93 -19.49
C PRO A 251 -1.96 1.00 -20.19
N ILE A 252 -1.48 -0.12 -20.75
CA ILE A 252 -0.21 -0.19 -21.48
C ILE A 252 -0.18 0.77 -22.67
N THR A 253 -1.27 0.87 -23.44
CA THR A 253 -1.37 1.78 -24.58
C THR A 253 -1.36 3.24 -24.14
N LEU A 254 -1.95 3.55 -22.98
CA LEU A 254 -1.94 4.90 -22.42
C LEU A 254 -0.55 5.31 -21.94
N VAL A 255 0.18 4.41 -21.27
CA VAL A 255 1.57 4.66 -20.85
C VAL A 255 2.47 4.93 -22.06
N ILE A 256 2.39 4.10 -23.10
CA ILE A 256 3.14 4.32 -24.34
C ILE A 256 2.73 5.64 -25.01
N GLY A 257 1.43 5.95 -25.03
CA GLY A 257 0.93 7.22 -25.57
C GLY A 257 1.47 8.44 -24.84
N ILE A 258 1.51 8.43 -23.50
CA ILE A 258 2.09 9.52 -22.71
C ILE A 258 3.57 9.69 -23.05
N LEU A 259 4.33 8.59 -23.16
CA LEU A 259 5.76 8.63 -23.48
C LEU A 259 6.02 9.20 -24.88
N VAL A 260 5.23 8.81 -25.88
CA VAL A 260 5.37 9.35 -27.23
C VAL A 260 4.99 10.83 -27.27
N CYS A 261 3.91 11.22 -26.61
CA CYS A 261 3.48 12.62 -26.53
C CYS A 261 4.50 13.50 -25.80
N SER A 262 5.07 13.02 -24.68
CA SER A 262 6.06 13.80 -23.93
C SER A 262 7.33 14.05 -24.75
N VAL A 263 7.82 13.03 -25.47
CA VAL A 263 8.99 13.17 -26.36
C VAL A 263 8.69 14.13 -27.52
N ALA A 264 7.51 14.03 -28.14
CA ALA A 264 7.13 14.91 -29.25
C ALA A 264 6.99 16.38 -28.82
N LEU A 265 6.40 16.60 -27.64
CA LEU A 265 6.18 17.95 -27.12
C LEU A 265 7.48 18.56 -26.55
N ALA A 266 8.40 17.73 -26.01
CA ALA A 266 9.76 18.18 -25.67
C ALA A 266 10.56 18.58 -26.92
N ALA A 267 10.45 17.80 -28.00
CA ALA A 267 11.07 18.16 -29.28
C ALA A 267 10.51 19.46 -29.89
N ALA A 268 9.26 19.80 -29.56
CA ALA A 268 8.62 21.05 -29.94
C ALA A 268 8.90 22.23 -28.99
N GLY A 269 9.67 22.01 -27.90
CA GLY A 269 10.01 23.04 -26.90
C GLY A 269 8.84 23.45 -25.99
N ILE A 270 7.83 22.59 -25.85
CA ILE A 270 6.65 22.82 -24.98
C ILE A 270 6.87 22.19 -23.59
N PHE A 271 7.69 21.14 -23.52
CA PHE A 271 8.20 20.47 -22.31
C PHE A 271 9.73 20.52 -22.24
#